data_AF-A0A921LSY7-F1
#
_entry.id   AF-A0A921LSY7-F1
#
_cell.length_a   1.000
_cell.length_b   1.000
_cell.length_c   1.000
_cell.angle_alpha   90.00
_cell.angle_beta   90.00
_cell.angle_gamma   90.00
#
_symmetry.space_group_name_H-M   'P 1'
#
loop_
_entity.id
_entity.type
_entity.pdbx_description
1 polymer ?
#
loop_
_entity_poly.entity_id
_entity_poly.type
_entity_poly.pdbx_seq_one_letter_code
_entity_poly.pdbx_strand_id
1 'polypeptide(L)'
;MGIRTSIGLTPYRLEDFGPDERDSLESWRGSCSERPHLIDPDMIDEFTCYLLGRAERAAPTDPRFFPLREQIAASACVFRASDGKDLMVLDGDVESIVFKRLAEFDEEDHGDLRLLGLPFSQAVASVGENGKLAEDVLASVSAWDKAADAFDKFLSKPRRSTRFGLDDMLQSFDGFHALIDMIELFRRLLLAAGRAIDELGAATIDHYDLPGLVSSVGIWRVAQGGSARRIGSALSKLALHTKGIDIAEQLPEHASADGSWILPYSRFGQYVTKWAMEHSESELTFAAVGAAWPGPAIYGYDDGEEEPGPACELLAELSRGGKGSRDIPFGSDEVIVAEDLTIAVPPRFLGDDRAVYVARQFDEHGGCLRCAGESRRMNLLAKLIDDEQKLEGYAWGYIGEGAPEDVPDDFSADFDEEFALLSIEGDLVELDGRGRLPLTSTGLDGLRPGASFAIEGDGDTFFITAS
;
A
#
# COMPACT_ATOMS: atom_id res chain seq x y z
N MET A 1 -7.89 -0.17 -22.68
CA MET A 1 -7.66 -0.11 -24.12
C MET A 1 -6.17 -0.16 -24.33
N GLY A 2 -5.66 -1.31 -24.76
CA GLY A 2 -4.24 -1.53 -24.96
C GLY A 2 -3.64 -0.69 -26.08
N ILE A 3 -2.32 -0.77 -26.22
CA ILE A 3 -1.50 0.10 -27.05
C ILE A 3 -2.07 0.22 -28.46
N ARG A 4 -2.33 -0.91 -29.14
CA ARG A 4 -2.76 -0.89 -30.56
C ARG A 4 -4.03 -0.07 -30.77
N THR A 5 -5.05 -0.29 -29.95
CA THR A 5 -6.30 0.47 -30.05
C THR A 5 -6.11 1.92 -29.59
N SER A 6 -5.26 2.16 -28.59
CA SER A 6 -4.95 3.52 -28.10
C SER A 6 -4.25 4.40 -29.14
N ILE A 7 -3.58 3.79 -30.12
CA ILE A 7 -2.88 4.48 -31.20
C ILE A 7 -3.67 4.50 -32.50
N GLY A 8 -4.94 4.05 -32.48
CA GLY A 8 -5.80 4.05 -33.66
C GLY A 8 -5.63 2.86 -34.59
N LEU A 9 -4.84 1.83 -34.25
CA LEU A 9 -4.86 0.58 -35.01
C LEU A 9 -6.16 -0.16 -34.74
N THR A 10 -6.90 -0.42 -35.82
CA THR A 10 -8.25 -0.96 -35.72
C THR A 10 -8.28 -2.47 -35.97
N PRO A 11 -9.27 -3.21 -35.43
CA PRO A 11 -9.40 -4.65 -35.65
C PRO A 11 -10.12 -4.99 -36.96
N TYR A 12 -10.49 -3.98 -37.77
CA TYR A 12 -11.16 -4.20 -39.06
C TYR A 12 -10.29 -5.09 -39.95
N ARG A 13 -10.96 -5.82 -40.83
CA ARG A 13 -10.36 -6.72 -41.81
C ARG A 13 -10.87 -6.39 -43.19
N LEU A 14 -10.23 -6.96 -44.21
CA LEU A 14 -10.65 -6.80 -45.60
C LEU A 14 -12.11 -7.23 -45.84
N GLU A 15 -12.58 -8.19 -45.05
CA GLU A 15 -13.96 -8.68 -45.09
C GLU A 15 -14.99 -7.63 -44.68
N ASP A 16 -14.58 -6.63 -43.90
CA ASP A 16 -15.46 -5.55 -43.40
C ASP A 16 -15.70 -4.46 -44.45
N PHE A 17 -15.04 -4.51 -45.60
CA PHE A 17 -15.25 -3.60 -46.73
C PHE A 17 -16.20 -4.21 -47.75
N GLY A 18 -17.03 -3.36 -48.37
CA GLY A 18 -17.88 -3.75 -49.50
C GLY A 18 -17.04 -4.19 -50.71
N PRO A 19 -17.61 -4.95 -51.67
CA PRO A 19 -16.88 -5.50 -52.81
C PRO A 19 -16.11 -4.44 -53.61
N ASP A 20 -16.77 -3.33 -53.96
CA ASP A 20 -16.17 -2.25 -54.76
C ASP A 20 -15.00 -1.56 -54.03
N GLU A 21 -15.12 -1.41 -52.71
CA GLU A 21 -14.10 -0.77 -51.89
C GLU A 21 -12.89 -1.69 -51.70
N ARG A 22 -13.14 -3.00 -51.53
CA ARG A 22 -12.09 -4.02 -51.46
C ARG A 22 -11.30 -4.07 -52.77
N ASP A 23 -11.98 -4.09 -53.91
CA ASP A 23 -11.35 -4.07 -55.23
C ASP A 23 -10.50 -2.80 -55.42
N SER A 24 -11.00 -1.66 -54.93
CA SER A 24 -10.27 -0.39 -54.97
C SER A 24 -9.01 -0.41 -54.10
N LEU A 25 -9.11 -0.99 -52.90
CA LEU A 25 -7.98 -1.14 -51.99
C LEU A 25 -6.93 -2.11 -52.53
N GLU A 26 -7.34 -3.25 -53.09
CA GLU A 26 -6.45 -4.23 -53.71
C GLU A 26 -5.75 -3.64 -54.95
N SER A 27 -6.48 -2.88 -55.77
CA SER A 27 -5.94 -2.16 -56.93
C SER A 27 -4.89 -1.12 -56.53
N TRP A 28 -5.15 -0.38 -55.44
CA TRP A 28 -4.22 0.63 -54.94
C TRP A 28 -2.96 0.02 -54.32
N ARG A 29 -3.10 -1.05 -53.54
CA ARG A 29 -1.98 -1.77 -52.88
C ARG A 29 -1.11 -2.59 -53.85
N GLY A 30 -1.70 -3.06 -54.93
CA GLY A 30 -1.08 -4.05 -55.82
C GLY A 30 -1.20 -5.48 -55.28
N SER A 31 -1.04 -6.47 -56.17
CA SER A 31 -1.43 -7.88 -55.97
C SER A 31 -0.58 -8.69 -54.98
N CYS A 32 0.38 -8.08 -54.28
CA CYS A 32 1.45 -8.82 -53.58
C CYS A 32 1.82 -8.30 -52.18
N SER A 33 1.02 -7.45 -51.54
CA SER A 33 1.31 -7.03 -50.17
C SER A 33 0.65 -7.95 -49.14
N GLU A 34 1.29 -8.07 -47.97
CA GLU A 34 0.68 -8.57 -46.74
C GLU A 34 -0.66 -7.85 -46.45
N ARG A 35 -1.50 -8.43 -45.58
CA ARG A 35 -2.79 -7.81 -45.23
C ARG A 35 -2.56 -6.39 -44.69
N PRO A 36 -3.27 -5.38 -45.23
CA PRO A 36 -3.05 -3.99 -44.85
C PRO A 36 -3.48 -3.76 -43.40
N HIS A 37 -2.74 -2.93 -42.69
CA HIS A 37 -3.18 -2.43 -41.40
C HIS A 37 -4.05 -1.19 -41.60
N LEU A 38 -5.10 -1.12 -40.79
CA LEU A 38 -6.14 -0.12 -40.90
C LEU A 38 -6.06 0.82 -39.71
N ILE A 39 -5.88 2.11 -39.99
CA ILE A 39 -5.66 3.15 -39.00
C ILE A 39 -6.90 4.04 -38.95
N ASP A 40 -7.38 4.36 -37.75
CA ASP A 40 -8.42 5.36 -37.54
C ASP A 40 -7.87 6.76 -37.89
N PRO A 41 -8.42 7.45 -38.91
CA PRO A 41 -7.93 8.78 -39.31
C PRO A 41 -7.96 9.80 -38.17
N ASP A 42 -8.93 9.70 -37.26
CA ASP A 42 -9.11 10.62 -36.13
C ASP A 42 -8.00 10.46 -35.07
N MET A 43 -7.24 9.36 -35.15
CA MET A 43 -6.18 9.00 -34.19
C MET A 43 -4.77 9.22 -34.75
N ILE A 44 -4.64 9.93 -35.89
CA ILE A 44 -3.35 10.17 -36.56
C ILE A 44 -2.31 10.85 -35.65
N ASP A 45 -2.75 11.76 -34.77
CA ASP A 45 -1.88 12.45 -33.81
C ASP A 45 -1.37 11.48 -32.74
N GLU A 46 -2.24 10.61 -32.21
CA GLU A 46 -1.86 9.59 -31.23
C GLU A 46 -0.90 8.56 -31.82
N PHE A 47 -1.13 8.15 -33.07
CA PHE A 47 -0.26 7.26 -33.83
C PHE A 47 1.12 7.86 -34.05
N THR A 48 1.17 9.12 -34.50
CA THR A 48 2.42 9.84 -34.75
C THR A 48 3.22 10.05 -33.46
N CYS A 49 2.57 10.45 -32.36
CA CYS A 49 3.18 10.55 -31.04
C CYS A 49 3.86 9.24 -30.61
N TYR A 50 3.16 8.13 -30.82
CA TYR A 50 3.63 6.82 -30.42
C TYR A 50 4.89 6.42 -31.19
N LEU A 51 4.91 6.61 -32.52
CA LEU A 51 6.07 6.30 -33.36
C LEU A 51 7.33 7.08 -32.95
N LEU A 52 7.15 8.30 -32.40
CA LEU A 52 8.23 9.12 -31.85
C LEU A 52 8.59 8.79 -30.38
N GLY A 53 7.92 7.81 -29.76
CA GLY A 53 8.18 7.37 -28.39
C GLY A 53 7.80 8.40 -27.32
N ARG A 54 6.75 9.19 -27.52
CA ARG A 54 6.29 10.23 -26.57
C ARG A 54 5.11 9.76 -25.73
N ALA A 55 5.05 10.22 -24.47
CA ALA A 55 3.94 9.96 -23.55
C ALA A 55 2.75 10.92 -23.76
N GLU A 56 3.04 12.12 -24.26
CA GLU A 56 2.07 13.21 -24.43
C GLU A 56 1.10 12.94 -25.59
N ARG A 57 -0.17 13.28 -25.41
CA ARG A 57 -1.11 13.44 -26.53
C ARG A 57 -0.71 14.68 -27.33
N ALA A 58 -0.44 14.52 -28.62
CA ALA A 58 -0.15 15.69 -29.47
C ALA A 58 -1.44 16.46 -29.73
N ALA A 59 -1.37 17.78 -29.58
CA ALA A 59 -2.36 18.64 -30.20
C ALA A 59 -2.20 18.58 -31.73
N PRO A 60 -3.30 18.71 -32.51
CA PRO A 60 -3.24 18.73 -33.97
C PRO A 60 -2.35 19.85 -34.54
N THR A 61 -1.97 20.85 -33.76
CA THR A 61 -1.12 21.96 -34.20
C THR A 61 0.32 21.88 -33.69
N ASP A 62 0.71 20.80 -33.02
CA ASP A 62 2.04 20.69 -32.43
C ASP A 62 3.13 20.52 -33.51
N PRO A 63 4.06 21.48 -33.64
CA PRO A 63 5.06 21.50 -34.70
C PRO A 63 6.09 20.38 -34.58
N ARG A 64 6.23 19.75 -33.40
CA ARG A 64 7.18 18.64 -33.18
C ARG A 64 6.76 17.38 -33.96
N PHE A 65 5.46 17.20 -34.18
CA PHE A 65 4.89 16.01 -34.81
C PHE A 65 4.45 16.27 -36.26
N PHE A 66 4.28 17.54 -36.64
CA PHE A 66 3.81 17.97 -37.95
C PHE A 66 4.52 17.30 -39.15
N PRO A 67 5.88 17.23 -39.21
CA PRO A 67 6.55 16.65 -40.38
C PRO A 67 6.23 15.17 -40.61
N LEU A 68 6.21 14.37 -39.53
CA LEU A 68 5.92 12.94 -39.63
C LEU A 68 4.44 12.71 -39.93
N ARG A 69 3.54 13.50 -39.32
CA ARG A 69 2.11 13.40 -39.58
C ARG A 69 1.75 13.69 -41.03
N GLU A 70 2.28 14.79 -41.59
CA GLU A 70 2.09 15.14 -43.00
C GLU A 70 2.61 14.03 -43.92
N GLN A 71 3.77 13.44 -43.59
CA GLN A 71 4.33 12.35 -44.37
C GLN A 71 3.44 11.09 -44.34
N ILE A 72 2.91 10.74 -43.17
CA ILE A 72 1.98 9.61 -43.02
C ILE A 72 0.70 9.90 -43.82
N ALA A 73 0.08 11.07 -43.62
CA ALA A 73 -1.16 11.45 -44.30
C ALA A 73 -1.00 11.52 -45.83
N ALA A 74 0.11 12.06 -46.34
CA ALA A 74 0.39 12.13 -47.77
C ALA A 74 0.65 10.76 -48.40
N SER A 75 1.09 9.78 -47.61
CA SER A 75 1.34 8.40 -48.06
C SER A 75 0.11 7.49 -47.97
N ALA A 76 -1.00 7.99 -47.44
CA ALA A 76 -2.15 7.17 -47.13
C ALA A 76 -3.32 7.38 -48.10
N CYS A 77 -4.16 6.35 -48.22
CA CYS A 77 -5.47 6.43 -48.86
C CYS A 77 -6.56 6.05 -47.84
N VAL A 78 -7.74 6.66 -47.97
CA VAL A 78 -8.87 6.41 -47.07
C VAL A 78 -9.89 5.53 -47.78
N PHE A 79 -10.32 4.48 -47.08
CA PHE A 79 -11.31 3.52 -47.54
C PHE A 79 -12.47 3.45 -46.56
N ARG A 80 -13.69 3.23 -47.06
CA ARG A 80 -14.90 3.17 -46.24
C ARG A 80 -15.34 1.74 -45.94
N ALA A 81 -15.35 1.38 -44.67
CA ALA A 81 -15.89 0.10 -44.21
C ALA A 81 -17.42 0.03 -44.41
N SER A 82 -17.97 -1.20 -44.38
CA SER A 82 -19.39 -1.47 -44.67
C SER A 82 -20.35 -0.85 -43.66
N ASP A 83 -19.87 -0.54 -42.45
CA ASP A 83 -20.62 0.18 -41.42
C ASP A 83 -20.56 1.71 -41.58
N GLY A 84 -19.88 2.19 -42.63
CA GLY A 84 -19.72 3.59 -42.96
C GLY A 84 -18.51 4.26 -42.31
N LYS A 85 -17.68 3.54 -41.54
CA LYS A 85 -16.48 4.11 -40.93
C LYS A 85 -15.36 4.30 -41.95
N ASP A 86 -14.71 5.46 -41.90
CA ASP A 86 -13.54 5.75 -42.73
C ASP A 86 -12.26 5.23 -42.05
N LEU A 87 -11.44 4.52 -42.83
CA LEU A 87 -10.20 3.89 -42.37
C LEU A 87 -9.05 4.26 -43.30
N MET A 88 -7.94 4.68 -42.71
CA MET A 88 -6.74 5.07 -43.41
C MET A 88 -5.81 3.88 -43.61
N VAL A 89 -5.26 3.75 -44.81
CA VAL A 89 -4.33 2.68 -45.21
C VAL A 89 -3.08 3.30 -45.80
N LEU A 90 -1.92 2.91 -45.28
CA LEU A 90 -0.62 3.44 -45.71
C LEU A 90 -0.14 2.76 -46.99
N ASP A 91 0.63 3.50 -47.79
CA ASP A 91 1.37 2.95 -48.92
C ASP A 91 2.34 1.85 -48.44
N GLY A 92 2.61 0.85 -49.30
CA GLY A 92 3.38 -0.33 -48.91
C GLY A 92 4.77 -0.02 -48.35
N ASP A 93 5.49 0.94 -48.92
CA ASP A 93 6.84 1.29 -48.46
C ASP A 93 6.81 2.00 -47.10
N VAL A 94 5.85 2.92 -46.91
CA VAL A 94 5.70 3.66 -45.65
C VAL A 94 5.15 2.76 -44.55
N GLU A 95 4.19 1.91 -44.87
CA GLU A 95 3.69 0.89 -43.97
C GLU A 95 4.83 0.00 -43.48
N SER A 96 5.67 -0.52 -44.37
CA SER A 96 6.79 -1.38 -43.98
C SER A 96 7.72 -0.71 -42.94
N ILE A 97 8.04 0.57 -43.14
CA ILE A 97 8.87 1.34 -42.19
C ILE A 97 8.16 1.54 -40.84
N VAL A 98 6.89 1.91 -40.87
CA VAL A 98 6.06 2.12 -39.67
C VAL A 98 5.93 0.83 -38.88
N PHE A 99 5.64 -0.30 -39.53
CA PHE A 99 5.48 -1.59 -38.86
C PHE A 99 6.79 -2.17 -38.37
N LYS A 100 7.90 -1.91 -39.08
CA LYS A 100 9.22 -2.20 -38.52
C LYS A 100 9.44 -1.45 -37.20
N ARG A 101 9.05 -0.17 -37.14
CA ARG A 101 9.18 0.63 -35.91
C ARG A 101 8.28 0.12 -34.78
N LEU A 102 7.04 -0.29 -35.10
CA LEU A 102 6.14 -0.90 -34.13
C LEU A 102 6.68 -2.25 -33.64
N ALA A 103 7.26 -3.06 -34.52
CA ALA A 103 7.90 -4.33 -34.15
C ALA A 103 9.12 -4.12 -33.24
N GLU A 104 9.96 -3.11 -33.50
CA GLU A 104 11.07 -2.74 -32.59
C GLU A 104 10.58 -2.40 -31.18
N PHE A 105 9.43 -1.73 -31.09
CA PHE A 105 8.78 -1.40 -29.82
C PHE A 105 8.21 -2.62 -29.12
N ASP A 106 7.53 -3.50 -29.85
CA ASP A 106 7.02 -4.76 -29.33
C ASP A 106 8.17 -5.64 -28.81
N GLU A 107 9.27 -5.77 -29.55
CA GLU A 107 10.49 -6.49 -29.13
C GLU A 107 11.11 -5.90 -27.86
N GLU A 108 11.20 -4.57 -27.76
CA GLU A 108 11.69 -3.88 -26.56
C GLU A 108 10.78 -4.14 -25.35
N ASP A 109 9.46 -4.15 -25.56
CA ASP A 109 8.48 -4.38 -24.50
C ASP A 109 8.50 -5.84 -24.03
N HIS A 110 8.58 -6.82 -24.95
CA HIS A 110 8.79 -8.23 -24.60
C HIS A 110 10.11 -8.47 -23.86
N GLY A 111 11.19 -7.83 -24.34
CA GLY A 111 12.50 -7.90 -23.70
C GLY A 111 12.46 -7.43 -22.25
N ASP A 112 11.81 -6.30 -22.00
CA ASP A 112 11.68 -5.77 -20.64
C ASP A 112 10.71 -6.57 -19.76
N LEU A 113 9.60 -7.07 -20.30
CA LEU A 113 8.67 -7.95 -19.57
C LEU A 113 9.39 -9.20 -19.08
N ARG A 114 10.24 -9.80 -19.92
CA ARG A 114 11.06 -10.96 -19.54
C ARG A 114 12.03 -10.63 -18.41
N LEU A 115 12.57 -9.40 -18.37
CA LEU A 115 13.47 -8.96 -17.29
C LEU A 115 12.77 -8.83 -15.93
N LEU A 116 11.43 -8.76 -15.88
CA LEU A 116 10.67 -8.75 -14.63
C LEU A 116 10.64 -10.12 -13.93
N GLY A 117 10.81 -11.22 -14.67
CA GLY A 117 10.66 -12.58 -14.13
C GLY A 117 11.62 -12.89 -12.97
N LEU A 118 12.88 -12.43 -13.04
CA LEU A 118 13.86 -12.69 -11.98
C LEU A 118 13.54 -11.93 -10.68
N PRO A 119 13.31 -10.59 -10.69
CA PRO A 119 12.85 -9.87 -9.50
C PRO A 119 11.59 -10.47 -8.87
N PHE A 120 10.57 -10.79 -9.68
CA PHE A 120 9.34 -11.38 -9.15
C PHE A 120 9.56 -12.78 -8.56
N SER A 121 10.31 -13.65 -9.23
CA SER A 121 10.63 -14.98 -8.71
C SER A 121 11.37 -14.91 -7.37
N GLN A 122 12.32 -13.97 -7.23
CA GLN A 122 13.06 -13.76 -5.97
C GLN A 122 12.15 -13.26 -4.85
N ALA A 123 11.27 -12.30 -5.16
CA ALA A 123 10.31 -11.76 -4.20
C ALA A 123 9.28 -12.82 -3.77
N VAL A 124 8.74 -13.59 -4.70
CA VAL A 124 7.78 -14.68 -4.42
C VAL A 124 8.43 -15.80 -3.60
N ALA A 125 9.71 -16.10 -3.83
CA ALA A 125 10.43 -17.12 -3.07
C ALA A 125 10.66 -16.74 -1.59
N SER A 126 10.62 -15.44 -1.25
CA SER A 126 10.82 -14.97 0.12
C SER A 126 9.53 -14.87 0.93
N VAL A 127 8.37 -15.15 0.33
CA VAL A 127 7.06 -15.15 1.00
C VAL A 127 6.24 -16.38 0.58
N GLY A 128 5.78 -17.15 1.57
CA GLY A 128 4.94 -18.32 1.36
C GLY A 128 3.58 -17.98 0.77
N GLU A 129 2.90 -18.97 0.20
CA GLU A 129 1.55 -18.81 -0.38
C GLU A 129 0.51 -18.26 0.59
N ASN A 130 0.72 -18.49 1.90
CA ASN A 130 -0.11 -18.04 2.99
C ASN A 130 0.36 -16.72 3.62
N GLY A 131 1.34 -16.04 3.03
CA GLY A 131 1.95 -14.81 3.56
C GLY A 131 3.03 -15.02 4.62
N LYS A 132 3.40 -16.27 4.96
CA LYS A 132 4.45 -16.54 5.94
C LYS A 132 5.82 -16.16 5.38
N LEU A 133 6.60 -15.40 6.16
CA LEU A 133 7.91 -14.91 5.76
C LEU A 133 8.99 -16.00 5.88
N ALA A 134 10.05 -15.85 5.08
CA ALA A 134 11.33 -16.50 5.36
C ALA A 134 11.96 -15.93 6.66
N GLU A 135 12.88 -16.67 7.29
CA GLU A 135 13.51 -16.27 8.56
C GLU A 135 14.21 -14.90 8.52
N ASP A 136 14.63 -14.43 7.33
CA ASP A 136 15.22 -13.10 7.14
C ASP A 136 14.18 -12.11 6.55
N VAL A 137 13.53 -11.38 7.45
CA VAL A 137 12.51 -10.36 7.12
C VAL A 137 13.11 -9.20 6.32
N LEU A 138 14.33 -8.77 6.62
CA LEU A 138 14.96 -7.63 5.93
C LEU A 138 15.38 -7.98 4.51
N ALA A 139 15.92 -9.18 4.29
CA ALA A 139 16.20 -9.68 2.95
C ALA A 139 14.91 -9.81 2.13
N SER A 140 13.81 -10.25 2.76
CA SER A 140 12.49 -10.36 2.12
C SER A 140 11.96 -9.00 1.68
N VAL A 141 11.92 -8.01 2.58
CA VAL A 141 11.51 -6.64 2.25
C VAL A 141 12.36 -6.06 1.12
N SER A 142 13.68 -6.27 1.15
CA SER A 142 14.57 -5.82 0.07
C SER A 142 14.28 -6.49 -1.27
N ALA A 143 13.92 -7.77 -1.30
CA ALA A 143 13.54 -8.47 -2.52
C ALA A 143 12.24 -7.92 -3.10
N TRP A 144 11.26 -7.61 -2.25
CA TRP A 144 9.98 -7.04 -2.67
C TRP A 144 10.15 -5.63 -3.23
N ASP A 145 10.96 -4.79 -2.58
CA ASP A 145 11.23 -3.43 -3.06
C ASP A 145 11.91 -3.46 -4.43
N LYS A 146 12.84 -4.39 -4.66
CA LYS A 146 13.45 -4.59 -5.98
C LYS A 146 12.45 -5.02 -7.05
N ALA A 147 11.46 -5.85 -6.69
CA ALA A 147 10.40 -6.23 -7.62
C ALA A 147 9.49 -5.04 -7.96
N ALA A 148 9.10 -4.25 -6.95
CA ALA A 148 8.34 -3.02 -7.14
C ALA A 148 9.12 -2.00 -7.99
N ASP A 149 10.41 -1.79 -7.72
CA ASP A 149 11.29 -0.91 -8.50
C ASP A 149 11.45 -1.36 -9.96
N ALA A 150 11.59 -2.68 -10.19
CA ALA A 150 11.68 -3.23 -11.53
C ALA A 150 10.39 -2.96 -12.31
N PHE A 151 9.24 -3.08 -11.66
CA PHE A 151 7.95 -2.82 -12.29
C PHE A 151 7.71 -1.33 -12.54
N ASP A 152 8.03 -0.45 -11.59
CA ASP A 152 7.99 1.00 -11.80
C ASP A 152 8.92 1.42 -12.95
N LYS A 153 10.11 0.83 -13.04
CA LYS A 153 11.04 1.06 -14.15
C LYS A 153 10.46 0.59 -15.48
N PHE A 154 9.79 -0.56 -15.51
CA PHE A 154 9.08 -1.02 -16.71
C PHE A 154 8.04 0.01 -17.16
N LEU A 155 7.19 0.51 -16.25
CA LEU A 155 6.15 1.48 -16.58
C LEU A 155 6.69 2.89 -16.84
N SER A 156 7.89 3.22 -16.38
CA SER A 156 8.49 4.56 -16.53
C SER A 156 8.75 4.98 -17.97
N LYS A 157 8.74 4.04 -18.94
CA LYS A 157 8.92 4.40 -20.35
C LYS A 157 7.72 5.20 -20.86
N PRO A 158 7.94 6.31 -21.59
CA PRO A 158 6.87 7.18 -22.04
C PRO A 158 5.71 6.46 -22.73
N ARG A 159 6.03 5.51 -23.62
CA ARG A 159 5.04 4.70 -24.36
C ARG A 159 4.11 3.89 -23.46
N ARG A 160 4.61 3.39 -22.32
CA ARG A 160 3.88 2.48 -21.44
C ARG A 160 3.09 3.22 -20.37
N SER A 161 3.71 4.27 -19.83
CA SER A 161 3.16 5.07 -18.74
C SER A 161 1.75 5.61 -18.97
N THR A 162 1.32 5.78 -20.22
CA THR A 162 0.02 6.38 -20.57
C THR A 162 -0.88 5.49 -21.43
N ARG A 163 -0.41 4.31 -21.86
CA ARG A 163 -1.09 3.50 -22.89
C ARG A 163 -1.03 2.00 -22.70
N PHE A 164 -0.07 1.49 -21.93
CA PHE A 164 0.10 0.05 -21.74
C PHE A 164 -0.91 -0.46 -20.71
N GLY A 165 -1.75 -1.39 -21.13
CA GLY A 165 -2.83 -1.98 -20.33
C GLY A 165 -2.57 -3.44 -19.93
N LEU A 166 -3.48 -3.99 -19.13
CA LEU A 166 -3.48 -5.43 -18.80
C LEU A 166 -3.77 -6.28 -20.04
N ASP A 167 -4.54 -5.77 -21.01
CA ASP A 167 -4.79 -6.43 -22.29
C ASP A 167 -3.53 -6.52 -23.18
N ASP A 168 -2.56 -5.64 -23.00
CA ASP A 168 -1.25 -5.76 -23.67
C ASP A 168 -0.38 -6.85 -23.03
N MET A 169 -0.49 -7.06 -21.71
CA MET A 169 0.19 -8.17 -21.02
C MET A 169 -0.29 -9.53 -21.56
N LEU A 170 -1.60 -9.68 -21.78
CA LEU A 170 -2.21 -10.93 -22.26
C LEU A 170 -1.87 -11.27 -23.72
N GLN A 171 -1.38 -10.32 -24.51
CA GLN A 171 -1.04 -10.55 -25.94
C GLN A 171 0.26 -11.34 -26.14
N SER A 172 1.03 -11.61 -25.08
CA SER A 172 2.29 -12.33 -25.19
C SER A 172 2.55 -13.27 -24.04
N PHE A 173 3.34 -14.31 -24.31
CA PHE A 173 3.75 -15.28 -23.30
C PHE A 173 4.54 -14.60 -22.15
N ASP A 174 5.50 -13.74 -22.48
CA ASP A 174 6.30 -13.01 -21.48
C ASP A 174 5.41 -12.09 -20.61
N GLY A 175 4.46 -11.36 -21.22
CA GLY A 175 3.53 -10.49 -20.50
C GLY A 175 2.53 -11.26 -19.64
N PHE A 176 2.04 -12.39 -20.13
CA PHE A 176 1.12 -13.27 -19.41
C PHE A 176 1.76 -13.81 -18.13
N HIS A 177 3.00 -14.32 -18.22
CA HIS A 177 3.74 -14.78 -17.05
C HIS A 177 4.02 -13.66 -16.06
N ALA A 178 4.46 -12.49 -16.55
CA ALA A 178 4.69 -11.34 -15.69
C ALA A 178 3.42 -10.89 -14.94
N LEU A 179 2.24 -10.97 -15.57
CA LEU A 179 0.97 -10.63 -14.94
C LEU A 179 0.61 -11.62 -13.82
N ILE A 180 0.78 -12.92 -14.07
CA ILE A 180 0.53 -13.97 -13.06
C ILE A 180 1.45 -13.79 -11.86
N ASP A 181 2.76 -13.65 -12.10
CA ASP A 181 3.76 -13.50 -11.04
C ASP A 181 3.51 -12.23 -10.20
N MET A 182 3.09 -11.15 -10.85
CA MET A 182 2.77 -9.89 -10.20
C MET A 182 1.51 -9.97 -9.33
N ILE A 183 0.43 -10.57 -9.83
CA ILE A 183 -0.81 -10.78 -9.07
C ILE A 183 -0.56 -11.69 -7.88
N GLU A 184 0.19 -12.78 -8.08
CA GLU A 184 0.52 -13.72 -7.01
C GLU A 184 1.42 -13.09 -5.95
N LEU A 185 2.45 -12.34 -6.35
CA LEU A 185 3.27 -11.57 -5.41
C LEU A 185 2.41 -10.58 -4.64
N PHE A 186 1.59 -9.79 -5.33
CA PHE A 186 0.70 -8.81 -4.70
C PHE A 186 -0.20 -9.45 -3.65
N ARG A 187 -0.86 -10.57 -3.98
CA ARG A 187 -1.68 -11.36 -3.05
C ARG A 187 -0.90 -11.81 -1.81
N ARG A 188 0.30 -12.38 -2.00
CA ARG A 188 1.15 -12.85 -0.89
C ARG A 188 1.62 -11.71 0.02
N LEU A 189 1.95 -10.56 -0.57
CA LEU A 189 2.37 -9.38 0.21
C LEU A 189 1.23 -8.81 1.05
N LEU A 190 -0.01 -8.82 0.54
CA LEU A 190 -1.18 -8.42 1.33
C LEU A 190 -1.42 -9.39 2.50
N LEU A 191 -1.25 -10.71 2.29
CA LEU A 191 -1.33 -11.70 3.37
C LEU A 191 -0.20 -11.54 4.40
N ALA A 192 1.02 -11.23 3.94
CA ALA A 192 2.14 -10.95 4.82
C ALA A 192 1.89 -9.70 5.67
N ALA A 193 1.34 -8.64 5.07
CA ALA A 193 0.98 -7.43 5.79
C ALA A 193 -0.09 -7.70 6.87
N GLY A 194 -1.15 -8.45 6.54
CA GLY A 194 -2.18 -8.80 7.52
C GLY A 194 -1.62 -9.60 8.71
N ARG A 195 -0.78 -10.61 8.45
CA ARG A 195 -0.08 -11.35 9.52
C ARG A 195 0.79 -10.46 10.40
N ALA A 196 1.51 -9.53 9.78
CA ALA A 196 2.37 -8.63 10.52
C ALA A 196 1.57 -7.67 11.40
N ILE A 197 0.34 -7.33 11.02
CA ILE A 197 -0.56 -6.51 11.84
C ILE A 197 -1.05 -7.31 13.05
N ASP A 198 -1.47 -8.56 12.86
CA ASP A 198 -1.80 -9.46 13.98
C ASP A 198 -0.62 -9.64 14.95
N GLU A 199 0.58 -9.86 14.42
CA GLU A 199 1.78 -10.00 15.27
C GLU A 199 2.06 -8.73 16.09
N LEU A 200 1.69 -7.55 15.59
CA LEU A 200 1.81 -6.29 16.32
C LEU A 200 0.67 -6.08 17.32
N GLY A 201 -0.56 -6.49 17.00
CA GLY A 201 -1.72 -6.43 17.90
C GLY A 201 -1.59 -7.40 19.08
N ALA A 202 -1.13 -8.63 18.83
CA ALA A 202 -0.83 -9.58 19.90
C ALA A 202 0.27 -9.06 20.85
N ALA A 203 1.27 -8.36 20.29
CA ALA A 203 2.32 -7.77 21.10
C ALA A 203 1.82 -6.64 22.01
N THR A 204 0.72 -5.95 21.69
CA THR A 204 0.16 -4.91 22.56
C THR A 204 -0.61 -5.47 23.76
N ILE A 205 -1.18 -6.67 23.65
CA ILE A 205 -1.88 -7.34 24.76
C ILE A 205 -0.88 -7.93 25.78
N ASP A 206 0.16 -8.61 25.29
CA ASP A 206 1.12 -9.34 26.14
C ASP A 206 2.27 -8.46 26.70
N HIS A 207 2.06 -7.16 26.90
CA HIS A 207 3.10 -6.20 27.32
C HIS A 207 4.39 -6.23 26.46
N TYR A 208 4.25 -6.23 25.14
CA TYR A 208 5.31 -6.05 24.14
C TYR A 208 6.42 -7.11 24.15
N ASP A 209 6.09 -8.41 24.18
CA ASP A 209 7.05 -9.50 23.93
C ASP A 209 7.45 -9.61 22.44
N LEU A 210 7.94 -8.50 21.88
CA LEU A 210 8.44 -8.43 20.52
C LEU A 210 9.82 -9.09 20.43
N PRO A 211 10.10 -9.90 19.38
CA PRO A 211 11.45 -10.40 19.13
C PRO A 211 12.40 -9.20 18.96
N GLY A 212 13.68 -9.37 19.29
CA GLY A 212 14.63 -8.24 19.39
C GLY A 212 14.55 -7.21 18.25
N LEU A 213 14.77 -5.94 18.59
CA LEU A 213 14.50 -4.71 17.80
C LEU A 213 14.53 -4.81 16.26
N VAL A 214 15.54 -5.46 15.69
CA VAL A 214 15.69 -5.59 14.23
C VAL A 214 14.54 -6.39 13.61
N SER A 215 14.08 -7.44 14.30
CA SER A 215 12.96 -8.28 13.89
C SER A 215 11.64 -7.52 13.98
N SER A 216 11.41 -6.79 15.07
CA SER A 216 10.18 -6.01 15.27
C SER A 216 10.05 -4.87 14.25
N VAL A 217 11.13 -4.14 13.98
CA VAL A 217 11.16 -3.13 12.88
C VAL A 217 10.91 -3.78 11.52
N GLY A 218 11.38 -5.02 11.33
CA GLY A 218 11.06 -5.82 10.15
C GLY A 218 9.57 -6.08 10.01
N ILE A 219 8.92 -6.59 11.06
CA ILE A 219 7.48 -6.87 11.12
C ILE A 219 6.67 -5.61 10.84
N TRP A 220 7.00 -4.49 11.48
CA TRP A 220 6.36 -3.19 11.19
C TRP A 220 6.48 -2.78 9.73
N ARG A 221 7.65 -2.91 9.10
CA ARG A 221 7.82 -2.59 7.67
C ARG A 221 6.95 -3.47 6.77
N VAL A 222 6.73 -4.73 7.15
CA VAL A 222 5.84 -5.65 6.45
C VAL A 222 4.38 -5.19 6.62
N ALA A 223 3.96 -4.84 7.83
CA ALA A 223 2.61 -4.33 8.13
C ALA A 223 2.27 -3.04 7.36
N GLN A 224 3.26 -2.16 7.16
CA GLN A 224 3.10 -0.94 6.33
C GLN A 224 2.87 -1.23 4.84
N GLY A 225 3.15 -2.45 4.38
CA GLY A 225 2.81 -2.93 3.04
C GLY A 225 3.35 -2.09 1.88
N GLY A 226 4.49 -1.40 2.06
CA GLY A 226 4.99 -0.42 1.09
C GLY A 226 5.14 -0.99 -0.33
N SER A 227 5.76 -2.16 -0.46
CA SER A 227 5.87 -2.89 -1.73
C SER A 227 4.52 -3.34 -2.30
N ALA A 228 3.61 -3.84 -1.45
CA ALA A 228 2.27 -4.26 -1.87
C ALA A 228 1.48 -3.09 -2.46
N ARG A 229 1.48 -1.95 -1.76
CA ARG A 229 0.80 -0.73 -2.21
C ARG A 229 1.37 -0.21 -3.53
N ARG A 230 2.70 -0.18 -3.68
CA ARG A 230 3.36 0.22 -4.95
C ARG A 230 2.95 -0.68 -6.12
N ILE A 231 2.99 -2.01 -5.93
CA ILE A 231 2.56 -2.96 -6.96
C ILE A 231 1.06 -2.77 -7.27
N GLY A 232 0.22 -2.60 -6.25
CA GLY A 232 -1.21 -2.33 -6.40
C GLY A 232 -1.51 -1.04 -7.17
N SER A 233 -0.82 0.06 -6.86
CA SER A 233 -0.94 1.33 -7.60
C SER A 233 -0.49 1.19 -9.06
N ALA A 234 0.57 0.42 -9.32
CA ALA A 234 1.05 0.17 -10.67
C ALA A 234 0.08 -0.73 -11.47
N LEU A 235 -0.50 -1.76 -10.84
CA LEU A 235 -1.61 -2.55 -11.40
C LEU A 235 -2.84 -1.68 -11.70
N SER A 236 -3.17 -0.74 -10.81
CA SER A 236 -4.26 0.22 -11.02
C SER A 236 -4.03 1.08 -12.27
N LYS A 237 -2.80 1.56 -12.50
CA LYS A 237 -2.44 2.28 -13.74
C LYS A 237 -2.66 1.43 -14.99
N LEU A 238 -2.25 0.16 -14.98
CA LEU A 238 -2.52 -0.76 -16.10
C LEU A 238 -4.02 -0.95 -16.31
N ALA A 239 -4.76 -1.15 -15.22
CA ALA A 239 -6.19 -1.38 -15.24
C ALA A 239 -6.97 -0.16 -15.78
N LEU A 240 -6.56 1.08 -15.46
CA LEU A 240 -7.12 2.32 -16.03
C LEU A 240 -6.97 2.38 -17.56
N HIS A 241 -5.89 1.79 -18.07
CA HIS A 241 -5.62 1.67 -19.50
C HIS A 241 -6.16 0.37 -20.09
N THR A 242 -7.10 -0.33 -19.44
CA THR A 242 -7.68 -1.61 -19.90
C THR A 242 -9.18 -1.46 -20.17
N LYS A 243 -9.68 -2.05 -21.26
CA LYS A 243 -11.11 -1.91 -21.63
C LYS A 243 -11.93 -2.90 -20.80
N GLY A 244 -13.07 -2.46 -20.27
CA GLY A 244 -13.97 -3.32 -19.48
C GLY A 244 -13.59 -3.44 -18.01
N ILE A 245 -12.59 -2.68 -17.57
CA ILE A 245 -12.29 -2.46 -16.15
C ILE A 245 -12.82 -1.09 -15.77
N ASP A 246 -13.78 -1.06 -14.85
CA ASP A 246 -14.32 0.17 -14.28
C ASP A 246 -13.80 0.32 -12.86
N ILE A 247 -12.76 1.14 -12.68
CA ILE A 247 -12.14 1.35 -11.37
C ILE A 247 -12.90 2.49 -10.68
N ALA A 248 -13.91 2.12 -9.90
CA ALA A 248 -14.68 3.07 -9.10
C ALA A 248 -13.97 3.51 -7.81
N GLU A 249 -13.01 2.71 -7.31
CA GLU A 249 -12.39 2.91 -5.99
C GLU A 249 -10.97 3.51 -6.12
N GLN A 250 -10.75 4.64 -5.44
CA GLN A 250 -9.40 5.14 -5.18
C GLN A 250 -8.77 4.26 -4.10
N LEU A 251 -7.66 3.61 -4.45
CA LEU A 251 -6.89 2.82 -3.50
C LEU A 251 -6.26 3.75 -2.45
N PRO A 252 -6.29 3.40 -1.15
CA PRO A 252 -5.67 4.22 -0.10
C PRO A 252 -4.20 4.51 -0.38
N GLU A 253 -3.80 5.77 -0.28
CA GLU A 253 -2.39 6.19 -0.47
C GLU A 253 -1.52 5.81 0.73
N HIS A 254 -2.08 5.83 1.94
CA HIS A 254 -1.39 5.57 3.19
C HIS A 254 -1.81 4.24 3.81
N ALA A 255 -0.90 3.60 4.53
CA ALA A 255 -1.22 2.44 5.35
C ALA A 255 -1.80 2.96 6.67
N SER A 256 -3.03 2.55 6.97
CA SER A 256 -3.61 2.72 8.29
C SER A 256 -2.97 1.72 9.27
N ALA A 257 -2.83 2.12 10.54
CA ALA A 257 -2.22 1.27 11.56
C ALA A 257 -3.06 0.02 11.87
N ASP A 258 -4.38 0.16 11.77
CA ASP A 258 -5.39 -0.88 11.95
C ASP A 258 -5.48 -1.87 10.78
N GLY A 259 -4.71 -1.69 9.69
CA GLY A 259 -4.76 -2.57 8.52
C GLY A 259 -5.96 -2.42 7.59
N SER A 260 -6.89 -1.48 7.83
CA SER A 260 -8.07 -1.25 6.99
C SER A 260 -7.74 -0.96 5.52
N TRP A 261 -6.53 -0.48 5.22
CA TRP A 261 -6.01 -0.32 3.87
C TRP A 261 -5.91 -1.63 3.07
N ILE A 262 -5.78 -2.81 3.71
CA ILE A 262 -5.57 -4.10 3.03
C ILE A 262 -6.81 -4.52 2.23
N LEU A 263 -8.01 -4.26 2.75
CA LEU A 263 -9.26 -4.75 2.16
C LEU A 263 -9.55 -4.13 0.77
N PRO A 264 -9.45 -2.81 0.56
CA PRO A 264 -9.56 -2.21 -0.77
C PRO A 264 -8.57 -2.80 -1.78
N TYR A 265 -7.29 -2.96 -1.38
CA TYR A 265 -6.27 -3.55 -2.25
C TYR A 265 -6.55 -5.02 -2.58
N SER A 266 -7.06 -5.79 -1.61
CA SER A 266 -7.48 -7.18 -1.80
C SER A 266 -8.64 -7.30 -2.79
N ARG A 267 -9.69 -6.49 -2.63
CA ARG A 267 -10.84 -6.45 -3.56
C ARG A 267 -10.38 -6.08 -4.97
N PHE A 268 -9.51 -5.09 -5.10
CA PHE A 268 -8.94 -4.71 -6.38
C PHE A 268 -8.15 -5.85 -7.02
N GLY A 269 -7.28 -6.53 -6.26
CA GLY A 269 -6.52 -7.68 -6.77
C GLY A 269 -7.40 -8.85 -7.23
N GLN A 270 -8.46 -9.16 -6.48
CA GLN A 270 -9.47 -10.17 -6.87
C GLN A 270 -10.17 -9.78 -8.17
N TYR A 271 -10.55 -8.50 -8.31
CA TYR A 271 -11.20 -7.99 -9.51
C TYR A 271 -10.29 -8.08 -10.75
N VAL A 272 -9.02 -7.65 -10.62
CA VAL A 272 -8.03 -7.76 -11.71
C VAL A 272 -7.78 -9.23 -12.09
N THR A 273 -7.68 -10.12 -11.10
CA THR A 273 -7.49 -11.55 -11.34
C THR A 273 -8.66 -12.14 -12.10
N LYS A 274 -9.90 -11.83 -11.67
CA LYS A 274 -11.13 -12.27 -12.34
C LYS A 274 -11.18 -11.76 -13.77
N TRP A 275 -10.93 -10.47 -13.98
CA TRP A 275 -10.88 -9.89 -15.32
C TRP A 275 -9.85 -10.61 -16.20
N ALA A 276 -8.64 -10.85 -15.68
CA ALA A 276 -7.57 -11.51 -16.43
C ALA A 276 -7.93 -12.95 -16.78
N MET A 277 -8.59 -13.70 -15.88
CA MET A 277 -9.10 -15.04 -16.16
C MET A 277 -10.15 -15.04 -17.28
N GLU A 278 -11.12 -14.12 -17.22
CA GLU A 278 -12.20 -14.00 -18.22
C GLU A 278 -11.70 -13.63 -19.63
N HIS A 279 -10.55 -12.95 -19.71
CA HIS A 279 -9.98 -12.44 -20.97
C HIS A 279 -8.75 -13.21 -21.44
N SER A 280 -8.23 -14.12 -20.62
CA SER A 280 -7.18 -15.05 -21.03
C SER A 280 -7.78 -16.29 -21.71
N GLU A 281 -7.16 -16.77 -22.77
CA GLU A 281 -7.56 -18.03 -23.42
C GLU A 281 -7.18 -19.28 -22.59
N SER A 282 -6.64 -19.11 -21.36
CA SER A 282 -6.06 -20.18 -20.54
C SER A 282 -6.41 -20.07 -19.06
N GLU A 283 -7.59 -20.58 -18.69
CA GLU A 283 -8.05 -20.71 -17.29
C GLU A 283 -7.04 -21.48 -16.41
N LEU A 284 -6.32 -22.46 -16.96
CA LEU A 284 -5.40 -23.33 -16.23
C LEU A 284 -4.17 -22.61 -15.67
N THR A 285 -3.74 -21.49 -16.26
CA THR A 285 -2.50 -20.83 -15.83
C THR A 285 -2.73 -19.88 -14.67
N PHE A 286 -3.91 -19.25 -14.60
CA PHE A 286 -4.29 -18.43 -13.45
C PHE A 286 -4.66 -19.25 -12.21
N ALA A 287 -4.81 -20.58 -12.32
CA ALA A 287 -4.87 -21.47 -11.16
C ALA A 287 -3.58 -21.48 -10.31
N ALA A 288 -2.47 -20.93 -10.84
CA ALA A 288 -1.24 -20.70 -10.08
C ALA A 288 -1.34 -19.52 -9.11
N VAL A 289 -2.33 -18.64 -9.27
CA VAL A 289 -2.66 -17.60 -8.29
C VAL A 289 -3.46 -18.26 -7.16
N GLY A 290 -3.01 -18.09 -5.92
CA GLY A 290 -3.67 -18.67 -4.77
C GLY A 290 -5.11 -18.17 -4.61
N ALA A 291 -6.02 -19.07 -4.20
CA ALA A 291 -7.44 -18.72 -4.02
C ALA A 291 -7.71 -17.81 -2.82
N ALA A 292 -6.81 -17.82 -1.82
CA ALA A 292 -6.97 -17.06 -0.58
C ALA A 292 -6.46 -15.63 -0.75
N TRP A 293 -7.38 -14.67 -0.69
CA TRP A 293 -7.10 -13.24 -0.59
C TRP A 293 -7.42 -12.76 0.83
N PRO A 294 -6.67 -11.81 1.40
CA PRO A 294 -6.96 -11.30 2.73
C PRO A 294 -8.34 -10.64 2.74
N GLY A 295 -9.22 -11.11 3.64
CA GLY A 295 -10.54 -10.54 3.88
C GLY A 295 -10.62 -9.89 5.26
N PRO A 296 -11.74 -9.22 5.59
CA PRO A 296 -11.93 -8.58 6.89
C PRO A 296 -11.92 -9.57 8.07
N ALA A 297 -12.02 -10.88 7.80
CA ALA A 297 -12.14 -11.91 8.83
C ALA A 297 -10.89 -12.81 8.98
N ILE A 298 -9.79 -12.56 8.26
CA ILE A 298 -8.61 -13.46 8.30
C ILE A 298 -7.63 -13.08 9.44
N TYR A 299 -7.84 -11.94 10.09
CA TYR A 299 -6.87 -11.30 10.98
C TYR A 299 -7.61 -10.56 12.10
N GLY A 300 -7.73 -11.18 13.28
CA GLY A 300 -7.95 -10.54 14.60
C GLY A 300 -9.18 -9.68 14.93
N TYR A 301 -10.02 -9.23 14.00
CA TYR A 301 -11.04 -8.20 14.29
C TYR A 301 -12.25 -8.63 15.18
N ASP A 302 -12.18 -9.73 15.94
CA ASP A 302 -13.38 -10.36 16.54
C ASP A 302 -13.61 -10.09 18.05
N ASP A 303 -12.67 -9.48 18.77
CA ASP A 303 -12.89 -9.08 20.19
C ASP A 303 -12.54 -7.62 20.52
N GLY A 304 -11.79 -6.93 19.67
CA GLY A 304 -11.42 -5.53 19.88
C GLY A 304 -10.33 -5.32 20.95
N GLU A 305 -9.74 -6.39 21.49
CA GLU A 305 -8.68 -6.30 22.51
C GLU A 305 -7.28 -6.02 21.90
N GLU A 306 -7.07 -6.33 20.60
CA GLU A 306 -5.79 -6.15 19.90
C GLU A 306 -5.69 -4.78 19.20
N GLU A 307 -4.91 -3.83 19.73
CA GLU A 307 -4.68 -2.50 19.13
C GLU A 307 -3.24 -2.35 18.58
N PRO A 308 -2.98 -2.53 17.28
CA PRO A 308 -1.62 -2.48 16.71
C PRO A 308 -1.01 -1.06 16.61
N GLY A 309 -1.80 -0.02 16.87
CA GLY A 309 -1.42 1.40 16.73
C GLY A 309 -0.19 1.80 17.54
N PRO A 310 -0.21 1.64 18.88
CA PRO A 310 0.91 1.97 19.76
C PRO A 310 2.23 1.27 19.36
N ALA A 311 2.17 -0.03 19.03
CA ALA A 311 3.34 -0.77 18.55
C ALA A 311 3.86 -0.22 17.21
N CYS A 312 2.98 0.17 16.29
CA CYS A 312 3.35 0.79 15.02
C CYS A 312 4.05 2.14 15.21
N GLU A 313 3.55 3.00 16.09
CA GLU A 313 4.13 4.32 16.38
C GLU A 313 5.53 4.18 17.00
N LEU A 314 5.67 3.30 17.99
CA LEU A 314 6.94 2.98 18.64
C LEU A 314 7.98 2.49 17.62
N LEU A 315 7.62 1.51 16.78
CA LEU A 315 8.54 0.93 15.80
C LEU A 315 8.88 1.92 14.68
N ALA A 316 7.95 2.81 14.31
CA ALA A 316 8.22 3.90 13.39
C ALA A 316 9.31 4.83 13.94
N GLU A 317 9.26 5.21 15.22
CA GLU A 317 10.29 6.04 15.86
C GLU A 317 11.63 5.29 15.97
N LEU A 318 11.61 4.05 16.45
CA LEU A 318 12.82 3.23 16.61
C LEU A 318 13.54 2.97 15.29
N SER A 319 12.79 2.87 14.17
CA SER A 319 13.36 2.70 12.83
C SER A 319 14.23 3.88 12.35
N ARG A 320 14.10 5.07 12.95
CA ARG A 320 14.84 6.30 12.59
C ARG A 320 16.26 6.34 13.16
N GLY A 321 16.75 5.25 13.77
CA GLY A 321 18.15 5.07 14.11
C GLY A 321 18.65 6.03 15.20
N GLY A 322 17.85 6.25 16.25
CA GLY A 322 18.25 7.02 17.43
C GLY A 322 18.48 8.52 17.18
N LYS A 323 18.01 9.06 16.05
CA LYS A 323 18.00 10.50 15.74
C LYS A 323 16.63 11.17 15.90
N GLY A 324 15.56 10.40 16.13
CA GLY A 324 14.26 10.88 16.59
C GLY A 324 14.22 11.01 18.11
N SER A 325 13.30 11.82 18.64
CA SER A 325 13.29 12.18 20.07
C SER A 325 13.13 10.92 20.92
N ARG A 326 13.90 10.83 22.01
CA ARG A 326 13.92 9.68 22.93
C ARG A 326 12.73 9.71 23.89
N ASP A 327 11.63 10.31 23.44
CA ASP A 327 10.54 10.74 24.31
C ASP A 327 9.34 9.81 24.11
N ILE A 328 9.59 8.50 24.10
CA ILE A 328 8.55 7.48 24.27
C ILE A 328 8.89 6.73 25.57
N PRO A 329 7.99 6.71 26.58
CA PRO A 329 8.17 5.95 27.80
C PRO A 329 8.01 4.48 27.46
N PHE A 330 9.11 3.77 27.19
CA PHE A 330 9.05 2.36 26.80
C PHE A 330 10.07 1.50 27.54
N GLY A 331 9.66 0.26 27.84
CA GLY A 331 10.43 -0.74 28.55
C GLY A 331 10.40 -0.55 30.07
N SER A 332 11.09 -1.44 30.77
CA SER A 332 11.17 -1.42 32.24
C SER A 332 12.54 -0.92 32.72
N ASP A 333 12.54 -0.19 33.84
CA ASP A 333 13.74 0.14 34.63
C ASP A 333 13.45 -0.12 36.11
N GLU A 334 14.44 -0.68 36.81
CA GLU A 334 14.40 -0.79 38.27
C GLU A 334 14.98 0.49 38.90
N VAL A 335 14.23 1.10 39.81
CA VAL A 335 14.62 2.32 40.52
C VAL A 335 14.57 2.13 42.04
N ILE A 336 15.47 2.83 42.73
CA ILE A 336 15.59 2.73 44.19
C ILE A 336 15.07 4.01 44.84
N VAL A 337 14.22 3.85 45.86
CA VAL A 337 13.71 4.97 46.67
C VAL A 337 14.83 5.59 47.50
N ALA A 338 15.02 6.90 47.34
CA ALA A 338 15.98 7.68 48.10
C ALA A 338 15.51 7.95 49.54
N GLU A 339 16.42 8.43 50.40
CA GLU A 339 16.16 8.74 51.82
C GLU A 339 15.05 9.79 52.02
N ASP A 340 14.85 10.67 51.05
CA ASP A 340 13.79 11.69 51.03
C ASP A 340 12.47 11.19 50.40
N LEU A 341 12.33 9.87 50.21
CA LEU A 341 11.16 9.21 49.59
C LEU A 341 10.90 9.70 48.16
N THR A 342 11.97 9.94 47.41
CA THR A 342 11.92 10.28 45.98
C THR A 342 12.48 9.14 45.13
N ILE A 343 12.03 9.02 43.89
CA ILE A 343 12.66 8.16 42.87
C ILE A 343 13.16 9.02 41.72
N ALA A 344 14.31 8.66 41.15
CA ALA A 344 14.79 9.30 39.94
C ALA A 344 14.10 8.66 38.73
N VAL A 345 13.18 9.38 38.09
CA VAL A 345 12.53 8.88 36.87
C VAL A 345 13.53 8.99 35.72
N PRO A 346 13.86 7.90 35.02
CA PRO A 346 14.84 7.94 33.95
C PRO A 346 14.41 8.91 32.85
N PRO A 347 15.33 9.74 32.29
CA PRO A 347 14.98 10.78 31.33
C PRO A 347 14.21 10.30 30.10
N ARG A 348 14.35 9.01 29.72
CA ARG A 348 13.60 8.42 28.59
C ARG A 348 12.07 8.37 28.82
N PHE A 349 11.63 8.24 30.08
CA PHE A 349 10.21 8.26 30.41
C PHE A 349 9.63 9.69 30.43
N LEU A 350 10.47 10.69 30.69
CA LEU A 350 10.08 12.10 30.85
C LEU A 350 10.24 12.94 29.57
N GLY A 351 11.19 12.60 28.70
CA GLY A 351 11.61 13.50 27.61
C GLY A 351 12.11 14.84 28.15
N ASP A 352 11.51 15.94 27.66
CA ASP A 352 11.80 17.31 28.11
C ASP A 352 10.86 17.82 29.23
N ASP A 353 9.92 16.98 29.70
CA ASP A 353 8.93 17.38 30.71
C ASP A 353 9.58 17.61 32.08
N ARG A 354 9.16 18.69 32.74
CA ARG A 354 9.61 19.08 34.09
C ARG A 354 8.59 18.77 35.18
N ALA A 355 7.41 18.35 34.78
CA ALA A 355 6.33 17.96 35.67
C ALA A 355 5.64 16.72 35.11
N VAL A 356 5.11 15.91 36.02
CA VAL A 356 4.45 14.65 35.72
C VAL A 356 3.11 14.66 36.42
N TYR A 357 2.07 14.27 35.71
CA TYR A 357 0.78 14.00 36.30
C TYR A 357 0.78 12.60 36.87
N VAL A 358 0.44 12.47 38.15
CA VAL A 358 0.46 11.20 38.89
C VAL A 358 -0.96 10.87 39.32
N ALA A 359 -1.51 9.79 38.75
CA ALA A 359 -2.79 9.22 39.14
C ALA A 359 -2.55 7.90 39.88
N ARG A 360 -3.32 7.67 40.95
CA ARG A 360 -3.26 6.43 41.70
C ARG A 360 -4.21 5.42 41.06
N GLN A 361 -3.72 4.22 40.80
CA GLN A 361 -4.53 3.11 40.33
C GLN A 361 -4.37 1.92 41.28
N PHE A 362 -5.37 1.04 41.27
CA PHE A 362 -5.33 -0.24 41.97
C PHE A 362 -5.62 -1.32 40.95
N ASP A 363 -4.67 -2.22 40.79
CA ASP A 363 -4.81 -3.40 39.93
C ASP A 363 -4.80 -4.68 40.78
N GLU A 364 -4.85 -5.82 40.11
CA GLU A 364 -4.78 -7.15 40.72
C GLU A 364 -3.46 -7.46 41.46
N HIS A 365 -2.40 -6.65 41.23
CA HIS A 365 -1.07 -6.79 41.82
C HIS A 365 -0.81 -5.80 42.97
N GLY A 366 -1.65 -4.78 43.15
CA GLY A 366 -1.62 -3.85 44.28
C GLY A 366 -1.90 -2.40 43.89
N GLY A 367 -1.49 -1.44 44.73
CA GLY A 367 -1.52 -0.03 44.36
C GLY A 367 -0.36 0.33 43.42
N CYS A 368 -0.65 0.93 42.27
CA CYS A 368 0.32 1.45 41.30
C CYS A 368 0.11 2.95 41.05
N LEU A 369 1.14 3.62 40.52
CA LEU A 369 1.03 5.01 40.09
C LEU A 369 1.15 5.09 38.57
N ARG A 370 0.07 5.52 37.91
CA ARG A 370 0.10 5.90 36.50
C ARG A 370 0.62 7.33 36.37
N CYS A 371 1.61 7.51 35.52
CA CYS A 371 2.33 8.75 35.36
C CYS A 371 2.37 9.18 33.89
N ALA A 372 2.09 10.46 33.63
CA ALA A 372 2.18 11.03 32.29
C ALA A 372 2.94 12.37 32.33
N GLY A 373 3.90 12.55 31.41
CA GLY A 373 4.59 13.83 31.27
C GLY A 373 3.62 14.96 30.89
N GLU A 374 3.87 16.17 31.39
CA GLU A 374 2.98 17.34 31.19
C GLU A 374 2.61 17.57 29.72
N SER A 375 3.61 17.65 28.84
CA SER A 375 3.40 17.91 27.42
C SER A 375 2.69 16.74 26.75
N ARG A 376 2.99 15.50 27.17
CA ARG A 376 2.37 14.29 26.60
C ARG A 376 0.91 14.16 26.98
N ARG A 377 0.55 14.36 28.26
CA ARG A 377 -0.86 14.35 28.69
C ARG A 377 -1.68 15.37 27.90
N MET A 378 -1.14 16.56 27.68
CA MET A 378 -1.81 17.59 26.87
C MET A 378 -2.00 17.18 25.41
N ASN A 379 -1.02 16.50 24.81
CA ASN A 379 -1.13 15.96 23.47
C ASN A 379 -2.12 14.79 23.39
N LEU A 380 -2.13 13.90 24.38
CA LEU A 380 -3.08 12.78 24.49
C LEU A 380 -4.51 13.30 24.63
N LEU A 381 -4.74 14.29 25.50
CA LEU A 381 -6.04 14.96 25.61
C LEU A 381 -6.45 15.64 24.29
N ALA A 382 -5.52 16.31 23.62
CA ALA A 382 -5.80 16.97 22.35
C ALA A 382 -6.14 15.96 21.25
N LYS A 383 -5.42 14.83 21.20
CA LYS A 383 -5.70 13.71 20.30
C LYS A 383 -7.07 13.10 20.60
N LEU A 384 -7.35 12.77 21.86
CA LEU A 384 -8.64 12.22 22.29
C LEU A 384 -9.83 13.14 21.94
N ILE A 385 -9.68 14.46 22.11
CA ILE A 385 -10.70 15.45 21.72
C ILE A 385 -10.86 15.54 20.19
N ASP A 386 -9.76 15.46 19.44
CA ASP A 386 -9.76 15.53 17.96
C ASP A 386 -10.35 14.25 17.35
N ASP A 387 -9.99 13.09 17.90
CA ASP A 387 -10.49 11.75 17.55
C ASP A 387 -12.01 11.66 17.79
N GLU A 388 -12.50 12.13 18.95
CA GLU A 388 -13.94 12.25 19.24
C GLU A 388 -14.66 13.18 18.26
N GLN A 389 -14.05 14.31 17.88
CA GLN A 389 -14.64 15.25 16.92
C GLN A 389 -14.69 14.71 15.49
N LYS A 390 -13.75 13.85 15.12
CA LYS A 390 -13.63 13.27 13.78
C LYS A 390 -14.29 11.90 13.65
N LEU A 391 -14.73 11.31 14.76
CA LEU A 391 -15.17 9.91 14.83
C LEU A 391 -14.06 8.97 14.28
N GLU A 392 -12.80 9.33 14.49
CA GLU A 392 -11.62 8.51 14.15
C GLU A 392 -11.18 7.76 15.41
N GLY A 393 -11.03 6.43 15.34
CA GLY A 393 -10.73 5.58 16.50
C GLY A 393 -11.76 4.45 16.67
N TYR A 394 -11.63 3.65 17.73
CA TYR A 394 -12.67 2.70 18.12
C TYR A 394 -14.01 3.44 18.16
N ALA A 395 -15.04 2.84 17.58
CA ALA A 395 -16.39 3.33 17.79
C ALA A 395 -16.63 3.29 19.30
N TRP A 396 -16.83 4.46 19.90
CA TRP A 396 -17.53 4.62 21.17
C TRP A 396 -18.98 4.11 20.99
N GLY A 397 -19.13 2.81 20.75
CA GLY A 397 -20.35 2.12 20.34
C GLY A 397 -20.28 1.43 18.97
N TYR A 398 -19.77 0.19 18.95
CA TYR A 398 -20.29 -0.94 18.15
C TYR A 398 -19.89 -1.09 16.66
N ILE A 399 -19.20 -2.20 16.33
CA ILE A 399 -18.97 -2.71 14.96
C ILE A 399 -19.86 -3.95 14.73
N GLY A 400 -21.17 -3.77 14.75
CA GLY A 400 -22.13 -4.79 14.33
C GLY A 400 -23.37 -4.16 13.67
N GLU A 401 -24.26 -4.98 13.11
CA GLU A 401 -25.52 -4.51 12.50
C GLU A 401 -26.71 -4.38 13.50
N GLY A 402 -26.48 -4.63 14.80
CA GLY A 402 -27.44 -4.46 15.90
C GLY A 402 -27.68 -3.03 16.41
N ALA A 403 -28.66 -2.89 17.30
CA ALA A 403 -29.09 -1.60 17.85
C ALA A 403 -28.21 -1.22 19.07
N PRO A 404 -28.19 0.06 19.51
CA PRO A 404 -27.39 0.52 20.65
C PRO A 404 -27.62 -0.23 21.98
N GLU A 405 -28.70 -1.02 22.07
CA GLU A 405 -29.09 -1.83 23.22
C GLU A 405 -28.33 -3.17 23.30
N ASP A 406 -27.53 -3.51 22.27
CA ASP A 406 -26.82 -4.78 22.13
C ASP A 406 -25.33 -4.72 22.59
N VAL A 407 -24.88 -3.58 23.16
CA VAL A 407 -23.54 -3.44 23.75
C VAL A 407 -23.54 -4.07 25.16
N PRO A 408 -22.69 -5.07 25.45
CA PRO A 408 -22.58 -5.63 26.80
C PRO A 408 -22.12 -4.56 27.81
N ASP A 409 -22.72 -4.54 29.00
CA ASP A 409 -22.41 -3.59 30.08
C ASP A 409 -20.95 -3.63 30.59
N ASP A 410 -20.15 -4.60 30.13
CA ASP A 410 -18.78 -4.88 30.61
C ASP A 410 -17.66 -4.30 29.69
N PHE A 411 -17.99 -3.48 28.68
CA PHE A 411 -16.99 -2.82 27.82
C PHE A 411 -16.43 -1.57 28.53
N SER A 412 -15.22 -1.66 29.10
CA SER A 412 -14.49 -0.53 29.68
C SER A 412 -13.64 0.15 28.60
N ALA A 413 -13.73 1.43 28.29
CA ALA A 413 -14.05 2.56 29.14
C ALA A 413 -14.48 3.72 28.26
N ASP A 414 -15.70 4.29 28.37
CA ASP A 414 -16.27 5.33 27.48
C ASP A 414 -15.38 6.62 27.32
N PHE A 415 -15.63 7.47 26.29
CA PHE A 415 -14.84 8.71 26.07
C PHE A 415 -14.81 9.53 27.35
N ASP A 416 -15.91 9.51 28.09
CA ASP A 416 -16.05 10.20 29.36
C ASP A 416 -15.13 9.58 30.45
N GLU A 417 -14.90 8.28 30.48
CA GLU A 417 -13.95 7.57 31.35
C GLU A 417 -12.49 7.85 30.98
N GLU A 418 -12.10 7.72 29.71
CA GLU A 418 -10.72 8.06 29.28
C GLU A 418 -10.44 9.54 29.40
N PHE A 419 -11.40 10.39 29.04
CA PHE A 419 -11.34 11.82 29.27
C PHE A 419 -11.30 12.11 30.77
N ALA A 420 -12.06 11.45 31.64
CA ALA A 420 -12.00 11.67 33.09
C ALA A 420 -10.63 11.24 33.68
N LEU A 421 -10.11 10.08 33.26
CA LEU A 421 -8.78 9.61 33.62
C LEU A 421 -7.70 10.60 33.21
N LEU A 422 -7.78 11.12 31.97
CA LEU A 422 -6.79 12.04 31.43
C LEU A 422 -7.06 13.51 31.76
N SER A 423 -8.24 13.94 32.22
CA SER A 423 -8.58 15.36 32.45
C SER A 423 -8.81 15.71 33.92
N ILE A 424 -9.18 14.74 34.76
CA ILE A 424 -9.59 14.95 36.16
C ILE A 424 -8.68 14.20 37.15
N GLU A 425 -8.23 12.99 36.84
CA GLU A 425 -7.43 12.19 37.77
C GLU A 425 -5.92 12.45 37.64
N GLY A 426 -5.34 13.02 38.69
CA GLY A 426 -3.90 13.05 38.89
C GLY A 426 -3.36 14.41 39.32
N ASP A 427 -2.53 14.40 40.36
CA ASP A 427 -1.83 15.58 40.85
C ASP A 427 -0.68 15.93 39.90
N LEU A 428 -0.58 17.20 39.50
CA LEU A 428 0.60 17.68 38.79
C LEU A 428 1.75 17.82 39.79
N VAL A 429 2.79 17.02 39.60
CA VAL A 429 3.97 17.00 40.46
C VAL A 429 5.17 17.54 39.69
N GLU A 430 5.73 18.66 40.15
CA GLU A 430 6.98 19.20 39.61
C GLU A 430 8.15 18.28 40.02
N LEU A 431 8.98 17.92 39.04
CA LEU A 431 10.22 17.20 39.27
C LEU A 431 11.32 18.16 39.70
N ASP A 432 12.22 17.70 40.55
CA ASP A 432 13.41 18.48 40.87
C ASP A 432 14.36 18.60 39.65
N GLY A 433 15.40 19.44 39.76
CA GLY A 433 16.39 19.61 38.69
C GLY A 433 17.21 18.35 38.33
N ARG A 434 16.93 17.20 38.95
CA ARG A 434 17.50 15.88 38.69
C ARG A 434 16.45 14.87 38.22
N GLY A 435 15.22 15.28 37.94
CA GLY A 435 14.13 14.41 37.48
C GLY A 435 13.56 13.52 38.59
N ARG A 436 13.65 13.95 39.85
CA ARG A 436 13.15 13.15 40.98
C ARG A 436 11.68 13.41 41.24
N LEU A 437 10.89 12.33 41.28
CA LEU A 437 9.48 12.34 41.63
C LEU A 437 9.33 12.09 43.14
N PRO A 438 8.75 13.02 43.91
CA PRO A 438 8.41 12.77 45.30
C PRO A 438 7.24 11.80 45.41
N LEU A 439 7.44 10.71 46.14
CA LEU A 439 6.41 9.70 46.39
C LEU A 439 5.67 9.92 47.70
N THR A 440 6.04 10.95 48.48
CA THR A 440 5.29 11.36 49.66
C THR A 440 3.83 11.62 49.31
N SER A 441 2.90 11.12 50.13
CA SER A 441 1.44 11.23 49.94
C SER A 441 0.82 10.51 48.73
N THR A 442 1.59 9.77 47.93
CA THR A 442 1.05 8.99 46.78
C THR A 442 0.26 7.74 47.20
N GLY A 443 0.45 7.26 48.43
CA GLY A 443 -0.23 6.06 48.94
C GLY A 443 0.24 4.75 48.30
N LEU A 444 1.40 4.77 47.62
CA LEU A 444 2.02 3.61 47.01
C LEU A 444 2.49 2.61 48.09
N ASP A 445 2.16 1.34 47.89
CA ASP A 445 2.47 0.28 48.85
C ASP A 445 3.99 0.00 48.88
N GLY A 446 4.51 -0.37 50.05
CA GLY A 446 5.93 -0.72 50.22
C GLY A 446 6.91 0.47 50.21
N LEU A 447 6.43 1.72 50.19
CA LEU A 447 7.27 2.92 50.18
C LEU A 447 8.15 3.04 51.45
N ARG A 448 9.45 2.83 51.28
CA ARG A 448 10.49 3.06 52.31
C ARG A 448 11.84 3.36 51.65
N PRO A 449 12.76 4.07 52.33
CA PRO A 449 14.11 4.28 51.80
C PRO A 449 14.79 2.95 51.45
N GLY A 450 15.39 2.89 50.26
CA GLY A 450 16.07 1.72 49.73
C GLY A 450 15.17 0.61 49.16
N ALA A 451 13.85 0.79 49.09
CA ALA A 451 12.96 -0.11 48.37
C ALA A 451 13.17 -0.01 46.85
N SER A 452 12.98 -1.14 46.16
CA SER A 452 13.02 -1.21 44.70
C SER A 452 11.63 -1.12 44.12
N PHE A 453 11.50 -0.36 43.04
CA PHE A 453 10.28 -0.19 42.28
C PHE A 453 10.61 -0.39 40.80
N ALA A 454 9.64 -0.90 40.04
CA ALA A 454 9.72 -0.96 38.60
C ALA A 454 9.04 0.29 38.02
N ILE A 455 9.70 0.91 37.04
CA ILE A 455 9.09 1.89 36.15
C ILE A 455 8.89 1.21 34.80
N GLU A 456 7.65 1.12 34.35
CA GLU A 456 7.27 0.44 33.11
C GLU A 456 6.52 1.41 32.20
N GLY A 457 7.01 1.59 30.98
CA GLY A 457 6.39 2.49 30.02
C GLY A 457 5.64 1.74 28.93
N ASP A 458 4.44 2.23 28.59
CA ASP A 458 3.53 1.61 27.62
C ASP A 458 3.54 2.29 26.23
N GLY A 459 4.27 3.39 26.07
CA GLY A 459 4.26 4.22 24.86
C GLY A 459 3.68 5.62 25.05
N ASP A 460 2.72 5.78 25.95
CA ASP A 460 2.00 7.03 26.20
C ASP A 460 2.18 7.50 27.64
N THR A 461 2.06 6.57 28.58
CA THR A 461 2.23 6.74 30.02
C THR A 461 3.31 5.81 30.57
N PHE A 462 3.62 5.94 31.84
CA PHE A 462 4.44 4.98 32.56
C PHE A 462 3.88 4.70 33.94
N PHE A 463 4.10 3.49 34.43
CA PHE A 463 3.61 3.01 35.70
C PHE A 463 4.77 2.86 36.68
N ILE A 464 4.50 3.11 37.95
CA ILE A 464 5.41 2.83 39.05
C ILE A 464 4.75 1.78 39.95
N THR A 465 5.38 0.62 40.04
CA THR A 465 4.90 -0.55 40.79
C THR A 465 5.96 -1.05 41.75
N ALA A 466 5.54 -1.58 42.91
CA ALA A 466 6.47 -2.20 43.84
C ALA A 466 7.03 -3.49 43.24
N SER A 467 8.35 -3.66 43.25
CA SER A 467 9.05 -4.86 42.73
C SER A 467 9.05 -6.04 43.68
#